data_AF-A0A2S2E6P0-F1
#
_entry.id   AF-A0A2S2E6P0-F1
#
_cell.length_a   1.000
_cell.length_b   1.000
_cell.length_c   1.000
_cell.angle_alpha   90.00
_cell.angle_beta   90.00
_cell.angle_gamma   90.00
#
_symmetry.space_group_name_H-M   'P 1'
#
loop_
_entity.id
_entity.type
_entity.pdbx_description
1 polymer ?
#
loop_
_entity_poly.entity_id
_entity_poly.type
_entity_poly.pdbx_seq_one_letter_code
_entity_poly.pdbx_strand_id
1 'polypeptide(L)'
;MAKINVRKETGKLFIDFRYRNVRCREQADLTDTPSNRRKLKGLVDRIEAEILLGTFDYATFFPNSTMLKKIESVEGALRSDQSGGVRATHQTFLCCTLSARLTVRRDLIMLLNLTNIRDIVLTFRNDIKPLQ
;
A
#
# COMPACT_ATOMS: atom_id res chain seq x y z
N MET A 1 -12.26 -0.27 -5.64
CA MET A 1 -13.47 -0.87 -6.23
C MET A 1 -13.64 -0.40 -7.66
N ALA A 2 -13.86 -1.35 -8.54
CA ALA A 2 -14.15 -1.20 -9.95
C ALA A 2 -15.61 -0.80 -10.17
N LYS A 3 -15.88 -0.08 -11.26
CA LYS A 3 -17.23 0.41 -11.60
C LYS A 3 -17.55 0.09 -13.05
N ILE A 4 -18.79 -0.34 -13.28
CA ILE A 4 -19.33 -0.57 -14.63
C ILE A 4 -20.16 0.64 -15.04
N ASN A 5 -19.78 1.28 -16.13
CA ASN A 5 -20.47 2.44 -16.66
C ASN A 5 -20.78 2.25 -18.15
N VAL A 6 -21.63 3.12 -18.70
CA VAL A 6 -22.00 3.12 -20.12
C VAL A 6 -21.39 4.34 -20.80
N ARG A 7 -20.78 4.15 -21.96
CA ARG A 7 -20.36 5.29 -22.79
C ARG A 7 -21.58 5.83 -23.51
N LYS A 8 -21.93 7.10 -23.25
CA LYS A 8 -23.12 7.76 -23.83
C LYS A 8 -23.10 7.81 -25.35
N GLU A 9 -21.91 7.91 -25.94
CA GLU A 9 -21.72 8.03 -27.40
C GLU A 9 -21.96 6.70 -28.13
N THR A 10 -21.52 5.57 -27.57
CA THR A 10 -21.56 4.26 -28.24
C THR A 10 -22.59 3.30 -27.66
N GLY A 11 -23.16 3.61 -26.48
CA GLY A 11 -24.04 2.70 -25.74
C GLY A 11 -23.35 1.43 -25.23
N LYS A 12 -22.01 1.37 -25.30
CA LYS A 12 -21.23 0.20 -24.86
C LYS A 12 -20.84 0.31 -23.39
N LEU A 13 -20.77 -0.84 -22.74
CA LEU A 13 -20.31 -0.97 -21.36
C LEU A 13 -18.79 -0.81 -21.28
N PHE A 14 -18.31 -0.20 -20.21
CA PHE A 14 -16.89 -0.15 -19.89
C PHE A 14 -16.67 -0.30 -18.38
N ILE A 15 -15.48 -0.77 -18.03
CA ILE A 15 -15.05 -0.99 -16.66
C ILE A 15 -14.02 0.07 -16.30
N ASP A 16 -14.19 0.71 -15.15
CA ASP A 16 -13.27 1.71 -14.60
C ASP A 16 -12.75 1.22 -13.25
N PHE A 17 -11.44 0.96 -13.17
CA PHE A 17 -10.79 0.50 -11.96
C PHE A 17 -9.37 1.07 -11.84
N ARG A 18 -8.76 0.86 -10.68
CA ARG A 18 -7.35 1.24 -10.46
C ARG A 18 -6.52 0.00 -10.18
N TYR A 19 -5.37 -0.08 -10.83
CA TYR A 19 -4.36 -1.12 -10.61
C TYR A 19 -2.98 -0.47 -10.58
N ARG A 20 -2.16 -0.79 -9.57
CA ARG A 20 -0.82 -0.18 -9.36
C ARG A 20 -0.82 1.35 -9.44
N ASN A 21 -1.84 1.97 -8.86
CA ASN A 21 -2.09 3.42 -8.87
C ASN A 21 -2.38 4.05 -10.25
N VAL A 22 -2.55 3.23 -11.30
CA VAL A 22 -2.97 3.64 -12.64
C VAL A 22 -4.48 3.43 -12.80
N ARG A 23 -5.17 4.41 -13.39
CA ARG A 23 -6.59 4.27 -13.74
C ARG A 23 -6.74 3.55 -15.08
N CYS A 24 -7.38 2.38 -15.06
CA CYS A 24 -7.64 1.55 -16.22
C CYS A 24 -9.11 1.68 -16.61
N ARG A 25 -9.37 2.05 -17.87
CA ARG A 25 -10.71 2.20 -18.44
C ARG A 25 -10.83 1.30 -19.65
N GLU A 26 -11.25 0.07 -19.41
CA GLU A 26 -11.34 -0.96 -20.43
C GLU A 26 -12.76 -1.06 -20.98
N GLN A 27 -12.89 -0.95 -22.31
CA GLN A 27 -14.18 -1.06 -22.97
C GLN A 27 -14.53 -2.53 -23.16
N ALA A 28 -15.78 -2.87 -22.90
CA ALA A 28 -16.35 -4.14 -23.31
C ALA A 28 -17.12 -3.92 -24.62
N ASP A 29 -17.00 -4.84 -25.58
CA ASP A 29 -17.79 -4.80 -26.83
C ASP A 29 -19.25 -5.21 -26.61
N LEU A 30 -19.77 -4.99 -25.40
CA LEU A 30 -21.11 -5.37 -24.97
C LEU A 30 -22.00 -4.13 -24.92
N THR A 31 -23.18 -4.25 -25.52
CA THR A 31 -24.25 -3.26 -25.38
C THR A 31 -24.83 -3.29 -23.97
N ASP A 32 -25.38 -2.15 -23.55
CA ASP A 32 -26.05 -2.02 -22.26
C ASP A 32 -27.33 -2.86 -22.20
N THR A 33 -27.21 -4.10 -21.70
CA THR A 33 -28.33 -4.97 -21.37
C THR A 33 -28.15 -5.57 -19.97
N PRO A 34 -29.23 -5.90 -19.25
CA PRO A 34 -29.12 -6.51 -17.91
C PRO A 34 -28.31 -7.81 -17.90
N SER A 35 -28.43 -8.63 -18.95
CA SER A 35 -27.66 -9.87 -19.11
C SER A 35 -26.16 -9.59 -19.25
N ASN A 36 -25.79 -8.61 -20.10
CA ASN A 36 -24.40 -8.22 -20.30
C ASN A 36 -23.80 -7.58 -19.04
N ARG A 37 -24.57 -6.77 -18.31
CA ARG A 37 -24.14 -6.21 -17.03
C ARG A 37 -23.84 -7.28 -16.00
N ARG A 38 -24.64 -8.35 -15.92
CA ARG A 38 -24.38 -9.49 -15.02
C ARG A 38 -23.08 -10.22 -15.38
N LYS A 39 -22.85 -10.46 -16.67
CA LYS A 39 -21.60 -11.06 -17.15
C LYS A 39 -20.39 -10.20 -16.80
N LEU A 40 -20.49 -8.90 -17.06
CA LEU A 40 -19.42 -7.94 -16.77
C LEU A 40 -19.17 -7.83 -15.27
N LYS A 41 -20.22 -7.89 -14.45
CA LYS A 41 -20.09 -7.93 -12.99
C LYS A 41 -19.27 -9.12 -12.52
N GLY A 42 -19.54 -10.33 -13.01
CA GLY A 42 -18.74 -11.51 -12.63
C GLY A 42 -17.27 -11.40 -13.03
N LEU A 43 -16.97 -10.77 -14.18
CA LEU A 43 -15.59 -10.47 -14.57
C LEU A 43 -14.95 -9.44 -13.64
N VAL A 44 -15.66 -8.38 -13.29
CA VAL A 44 -15.21 -7.37 -12.32
C VAL A 44 -14.91 -7.99 -10.96
N ASP A 45 -15.81 -8.82 -10.44
CA ASP A 45 -15.65 -9.49 -9.14
C ASP A 45 -14.38 -10.36 -9.13
N ARG A 46 -14.08 -11.05 -10.25
CA ARG A 46 -12.84 -11.83 -10.41
C ARG A 46 -11.60 -10.94 -10.41
N ILE A 47 -11.61 -9.85 -11.17
CA ILE A 47 -10.51 -8.88 -11.20
C ILE A 47 -10.24 -8.33 -9.80
N GLU A 48 -11.29 -7.94 -9.07
CA GLU A 48 -11.14 -7.42 -7.71
C GLU A 48 -10.53 -8.48 -6.78
N ALA A 49 -10.99 -9.73 -6.84
CA ALA A 49 -10.43 -10.82 -6.04
C ALA A 49 -8.93 -11.04 -6.34
N GLU A 50 -8.54 -11.08 -7.61
CA GLU A 50 -7.13 -11.29 -7.98
C GLU A 50 -6.24 -10.10 -7.63
N ILE A 51 -6.76 -8.87 -7.71
CA ILE A 51 -6.03 -7.67 -7.26
C ILE A 51 -5.79 -7.75 -5.75
N LEU A 52 -6.79 -8.19 -4.98
CA LEU A 52 -6.66 -8.37 -3.53
C LEU A 52 -5.64 -9.46 -3.18
N LEU A 53 -5.61 -10.55 -3.93
CA LEU A 53 -4.63 -11.63 -3.77
C LEU A 53 -3.22 -11.23 -4.27
N GLY A 54 -3.11 -10.13 -5.03
CA GLY A 54 -1.85 -9.70 -5.65
C GLY A 54 -1.40 -10.59 -6.81
N THR A 55 -2.26 -11.48 -7.31
CA THR A 55 -1.98 -12.41 -8.42
C THR A 55 -2.52 -11.91 -9.76
N PHE A 56 -3.18 -10.75 -9.77
CA PHE A 56 -3.79 -10.19 -10.96
C PHE A 56 -2.74 -9.86 -12.03
N ASP A 57 -2.90 -10.46 -13.21
CA ASP A 57 -2.11 -10.16 -14.40
C ASP A 57 -2.96 -9.41 -15.44
N TYR A 58 -2.63 -8.14 -15.65
CA TYR A 58 -3.35 -7.29 -16.58
C TYR A 58 -3.33 -7.80 -18.02
N ALA A 59 -2.22 -8.40 -18.46
CA ALA A 59 -2.05 -8.88 -19.84
C ALA A 59 -2.95 -10.07 -20.16
N THR A 60 -3.19 -10.93 -19.17
CA THR A 60 -4.08 -12.09 -19.32
C THR A 60 -5.54 -11.69 -19.52
N PHE A 61 -6.01 -10.65 -18.83
CA PHE A 61 -7.40 -10.17 -18.98
C PHE A 61 -7.60 -9.30 -20.21
N PHE A 62 -6.62 -8.45 -20.53
CA PHE A 62 -6.74 -7.43 -21.58
C PHE A 62 -5.52 -7.44 -22.52
N PRO A 63 -5.34 -8.49 -23.34
CA PRO A 63 -4.15 -8.67 -24.18
C PRO A 63 -3.99 -7.61 -25.28
N ASN A 64 -5.09 -6.95 -25.67
CA ASN A 64 -5.10 -5.94 -26.73
C ASN A 64 -5.27 -4.50 -26.19
N SER A 65 -5.05 -4.27 -24.90
CA SER A 65 -5.24 -2.95 -24.30
C SER A 65 -4.06 -2.02 -24.57
N THR A 66 -4.35 -0.76 -24.89
CA THR A 66 -3.34 0.30 -25.04
C THR A 66 -2.66 0.66 -23.72
N MET A 67 -3.25 0.23 -22.58
CA MET A 67 -2.70 0.46 -21.25
C MET A 67 -1.55 -0.49 -20.89
N LEU A 68 -1.34 -1.58 -21.63
CA LEU A 68 -0.30 -2.59 -21.34
C LEU A 68 1.07 -1.95 -21.14
N LYS A 69 1.53 -1.14 -22.09
CA LYS A 69 2.83 -0.46 -22.02
C LYS A 69 2.99 0.41 -20.76
N LYS A 70 1.92 1.06 -20.32
CA LYS A 70 1.93 1.90 -19.11
C LYS A 70 1.99 1.04 -17.86
N ILE A 71 1.20 -0.02 -17.82
CA ILE A 71 1.21 -0.96 -16.70
C ILE A 71 2.57 -1.64 -16.60
N GLU A 72 3.11 -2.17 -17.69
CA GLU A 72 4.45 -2.78 -17.76
C GLU A 72 5.56 -1.84 -17.25
N SER A 73 5.52 -0.55 -17.64
CA SER A 73 6.46 0.44 -17.14
C SER A 73 6.37 0.64 -15.63
N VAL A 74 5.14 0.74 -15.09
CA VAL A 74 4.90 0.83 -13.64
C VAL A 74 5.29 -0.47 -12.93
N GLU A 75 5.05 -1.62 -13.56
CA GLU A 75 5.43 -2.92 -13.01
C GLU A 75 6.94 -3.07 -12.91
N GLY A 76 7.67 -2.64 -13.94
CA GLY A 76 9.14 -2.60 -13.94
C GLY A 76 9.67 -1.71 -12.82
N ALA A 77 9.11 -0.51 -12.66
CA ALA A 77 9.51 0.42 -11.59
C ALA A 77 9.27 -0.14 -10.18
N LEU A 78 8.14 -0.84 -9.97
CA LEU A 78 7.84 -1.50 -8.70
C LEU A 78 8.77 -2.69 -8.42
N ARG A 79 9.18 -3.43 -9.46
CA ARG A 79 10.11 -4.56 -9.31
C ARG A 79 11.53 -4.13 -8.99
N SER A 80 11.99 -2.99 -9.50
CA SER A 80 13.34 -2.47 -9.20
C SER A 80 13.54 -2.05 -7.73
N ASP A 81 12.46 -1.77 -7.00
CA ASP A 81 12.53 -1.41 -5.58
C ASP A 81 12.74 -2.64 -4.67
N GLN A 82 12.27 -3.81 -5.11
CA GLN A 82 12.26 -5.06 -4.32
C GLN A 82 13.62 -5.81 -4.31
N SER A 83 14.58 -5.43 -5.16
CA SER A 83 15.93 -6.00 -5.19
C SER A 83 16.96 -5.20 -4.38
N GLY A 84 16.55 -4.10 -3.73
CA GLY A 84 17.40 -3.28 -2.85
C GLY A 84 17.27 -3.66 -1.37
N GLY A 85 17.77 -4.84 -1.00
CA GLY A 85 17.96 -5.20 0.41
C GLY A 85 18.87 -4.20 1.13
N VAL A 86 18.41 -3.75 2.30
CA VAL A 86 19.06 -2.87 3.31
C VAL A 86 19.05 -1.36 3.02
N ARG A 87 17.94 -0.71 3.37
CA ARG A 87 18.01 0.65 3.94
C ARG A 87 17.78 0.55 5.44
N ALA A 88 18.88 0.44 6.18
CA ALA A 88 18.89 0.75 7.59
C ALA A 88 18.41 2.20 7.76
N THR A 89 17.22 2.40 8.29
CA THR A 89 16.81 3.68 8.86
C THR A 89 16.91 3.54 10.37
N HIS A 90 18.12 3.70 10.91
CA HIS A 90 18.21 4.35 12.21
C HIS A 90 17.78 5.79 11.92
N GLN A 91 16.50 6.06 12.17
CA GLN A 91 15.96 7.39 12.17
C GLN A 91 16.73 8.14 13.26
N THR A 92 17.78 8.83 12.84
CA THR A 92 18.45 9.83 13.64
C THR A 92 17.36 10.81 14.03
N PHE A 93 16.96 10.73 15.30
CA PHE A 93 16.15 11.72 15.96
C PHE A 93 16.75 13.09 15.63
N LEU A 94 15.97 13.91 14.95
CA LEU A 94 15.79 15.34 15.23
C LEU A 94 16.99 16.02 15.93
N CYS A 95 18.07 16.29 15.20
CA CYS A 95 19.00 17.37 15.58
C CYS A 95 18.34 18.70 15.18
N CYS A 96 17.24 19.04 15.83
CA CYS A 96 16.56 20.32 15.69
C CYS A 96 16.08 20.79 17.05
N THR A 97 17.04 21.03 17.95
CA THR A 97 16.94 22.13 18.91
C THR A 97 18.27 22.85 18.94
N LEU A 98 18.41 23.75 17.98
CA LEU A 98 19.21 24.95 18.13
C LEU A 98 18.75 25.67 19.41
N SER A 99 19.47 25.53 20.51
CA SER A 99 19.48 26.52 21.58
C SER A 99 20.77 26.42 22.39
N ALA A 100 21.25 27.60 22.80
CA ALA A 100 22.35 27.83 23.73
C ALA A 100 23.79 27.66 23.19
N ARG A 101 24.15 28.63 22.35
CA ARG A 101 25.23 29.61 22.59
C ARG A 101 26.05 29.35 23.88
N LEU A 102 27.36 29.15 23.70
CA LEU A 102 28.39 29.07 24.75
C LEU A 102 28.17 30.08 25.88
N THR A 103 28.23 29.65 27.15
CA THR A 103 29.03 30.34 28.18
C THR A 103 29.47 29.34 29.25
N VAL A 104 30.76 29.38 29.53
CA VAL A 104 31.54 28.57 30.46
C VAL A 104 31.27 29.00 31.91
N ARG A 105 31.43 28.05 32.84
CA ARG A 105 31.69 28.20 34.30
C ARG A 105 30.52 28.67 35.19
N ARG A 106 30.03 27.76 36.05
CA ARG A 106 30.47 27.62 37.46
C ARG A 106 29.54 26.68 38.22
N ASP A 107 30.15 25.65 38.81
CA ASP A 107 29.90 25.12 40.15
C ASP A 107 28.47 25.22 40.69
N LEU A 108 27.74 24.10 40.68
CA LEU A 108 26.92 23.66 41.81
C LEU A 108 26.39 22.22 41.57
N ILE A 109 26.67 21.32 42.52
CA ILE A 109 25.89 20.13 42.90
C ILE A 109 25.97 18.97 41.87
N MET A 110 26.80 17.91 41.99
CA MET A 110 27.18 17.08 43.14
C MET A 110 25.99 16.73 44.04
N LEU A 111 25.51 15.47 43.96
CA LEU A 111 24.31 14.82 44.56
C LEU A 111 23.19 14.72 43.50
N LEU A 112 22.90 13.58 42.87
CA LEU A 112 22.50 12.27 43.41
C LEU A 112 22.84 11.21 42.33
N ASN A 113 23.74 10.25 42.55
CA ASN A 113 23.46 8.94 43.17
C ASN A 113 22.06 8.38 42.86
N LEU A 114 21.95 7.47 41.89
CA LEU A 114 21.64 6.03 42.11
C LEU A 114 21.11 5.34 40.84
N THR A 115 21.68 4.15 40.58
CA THR A 115 21.08 2.92 39.98
C THR A 115 20.56 2.98 38.55
N ASN A 116 21.37 2.59 37.55
CA ASN A 116 21.59 1.20 37.08
C ASN A 116 20.31 0.51 36.61
N ILE A 117 19.97 0.72 35.33
CA ILE A 117 18.80 0.19 34.61
C ILE A 117 19.13 -1.22 34.09
N ARG A 118 19.30 -2.20 35.00
CA ARG A 118 19.58 -3.60 34.63
C ARG A 118 18.59 -4.65 35.13
N ASP A 119 17.51 -4.29 35.83
CA ASP A 119 16.58 -5.28 36.41
C ASP A 119 15.09 -4.99 36.16
N ILE A 120 14.65 -4.97 34.90
CA ILE A 120 13.22 -5.23 34.57
C ILE A 120 13.15 -6.22 33.41
N VAL A 121 13.75 -7.39 33.63
CA VAL A 121 13.33 -8.63 32.99
C VAL A 121 12.87 -9.52 34.14
N LEU A 122 11.71 -10.16 33.99
CA LEU A 122 11.11 -11.18 34.87
C LEU A 122 10.24 -10.67 36.04
N THR A 123 9.00 -10.26 35.75
CA THR A 123 7.82 -10.69 36.53
C THR A 123 6.53 -10.34 35.79
N PHE A 124 5.51 -11.19 35.90
CA PHE A 124 4.18 -11.17 35.23
C PHE A 124 4.17 -11.71 33.79
N ARG A 125 4.30 -13.01 33.52
CA ARG A 125 3.42 -14.14 33.91
C ARG A 125 1.91 -13.82 33.84
N ASN A 126 1.28 -14.46 32.85
CA ASN A 126 -0.04 -15.09 32.87
C ASN A 126 -1.25 -14.22 33.18
N ASP A 127 -2.12 -14.01 32.18
CA ASP A 127 -3.53 -14.42 32.24
C ASP A 127 -4.29 -13.92 31.00
N ILE A 128 -4.40 -14.76 29.96
CA ILE A 128 -5.52 -14.69 29.01
C ILE A 128 -5.95 -16.13 28.69
N LYS A 129 -6.99 -16.61 29.39
CA LYS A 129 -7.77 -17.79 29.01
C LYS A 129 -8.70 -17.40 27.84
N PRO A 130 -8.86 -18.23 26.80
CA PRO A 130 -9.95 -18.09 25.84
C PRO A 130 -11.20 -18.81 26.37
N LEU A 131 -12.35 -18.14 26.32
CA LEU A 131 -13.66 -18.78 26.48
C LEU A 131 -14.48 -18.56 25.22
N GLN A 132 -15.12 -19.66 24.82
CA GLN A 132 -16.01 -19.81 23.68
C GLN A 132 -17.34 -19.09 23.90
#